data_AF-A0A7Y2SQH0-F1
#
_entry.id   AF-A0A7Y2SQH0-F1
#
_cell.length_a   1.000
_cell.length_b   1.000
_cell.length_c   1.000
_cell.angle_alpha   90.00
_cell.angle_beta   90.00
_cell.angle_gamma   90.00
#
_symmetry.space_group_name_H-M   'P 1'
#
loop_
_entity.id
_entity.type
_entity.pdbx_description
1 polymer ?
#
loop_
_entity_poly.entity_id
_entity_poly.type
_entity_poly.pdbx_seq_one_letter_code
_entity_poly.pdbx_strand_id
1 'polypeptide(L)'
;MSDLAIQDVGDPGVAGKGRGRSQVLLVVLGDESRPPADALAAYTVPAAPLLPNYHIGRLGKISRLVDEGRAGRGLGDAVYQGFAQRIDPLAVSVLLQKRPTAGYDGPLLRALDALLDDLIARYGIDDGAIVRITRGASDLARVVPYVTPPAPRIADCRL
;
A
#
# COMPACT_ATOMS: atom_id res chain seq x y z
N MET A 1 -17.03 4.16 17.72
CA MET A 1 -16.07 4.24 16.60
C MET A 1 -15.02 3.19 16.90
N SER A 2 -15.02 2.06 16.21
CA SER A 2 -14.03 1.01 16.47
C SER A 2 -12.66 1.52 16.07
N ASP A 3 -11.71 1.49 17.00
CA ASP A 3 -10.30 1.81 16.77
C ASP A 3 -9.78 1.01 15.56
N LEU A 4 -9.45 1.70 14.47
CA LEU A 4 -8.69 1.14 13.36
C LEU A 4 -7.22 0.99 13.82
N ALA A 5 -6.99 0.09 14.77
CA ALA A 5 -5.68 -0.13 15.34
C ALA A 5 -4.76 -0.80 14.30
N ILE A 6 -3.58 -0.21 14.12
CA ILE A 6 -2.49 -0.81 13.34
C ILE A 6 -1.88 -1.95 14.16
N GLN A 7 -1.81 -3.15 13.58
CA GLN A 7 -1.14 -4.29 14.20
C GLN A 7 0.24 -4.51 13.59
N ASP A 8 1.26 -4.53 14.44
CA ASP A 8 2.61 -4.90 14.02
C ASP A 8 2.74 -6.40 13.76
N VAL A 9 3.44 -6.73 12.68
CA VAL A 9 3.76 -8.10 12.27
C VAL A 9 5.27 -8.26 12.22
N GLY A 10 5.81 -9.12 13.08
CA GLY A 10 7.26 -9.26 13.26
C GLY A 10 7.84 -8.06 14.00
N ASP A 11 8.96 -7.53 13.51
CA ASP A 11 9.63 -6.34 14.05
C ASP A 11 9.78 -5.26 12.96
N PRO A 12 8.78 -4.37 12.81
CA PRO A 12 8.78 -3.34 11.76
C PRO A 12 9.94 -2.35 11.86
N GLY A 13 10.50 -2.14 13.06
CA GLY A 13 11.58 -1.18 13.32
C GLY A 13 12.96 -1.66 12.81
N VAL A 14 13.10 -2.96 12.56
CA VAL A 14 14.33 -3.54 11.98
C VAL A 14 14.12 -4.09 10.57
N ALA A 15 12.87 -4.37 10.18
CA ALA A 15 12.52 -4.82 8.84
C ALA A 15 12.75 -3.75 7.77
N GLY A 16 13.02 -4.17 6.52
CA GLY A 16 13.31 -3.23 5.44
C GLY A 16 14.66 -2.52 5.56
N LYS A 17 14.91 -1.55 4.68
CA LYS A 17 16.15 -0.75 4.68
C LYS A 17 15.93 0.59 5.35
N GLY A 18 16.90 1.11 6.10
CA GLY A 18 16.81 2.48 6.60
C GLY A 18 16.72 3.48 5.43
N ARG A 19 15.86 4.51 5.55
CA ARG A 19 15.68 5.52 4.48
C ARG A 19 16.83 6.54 4.40
N GLY A 20 17.71 6.57 5.39
CA GLY A 20 18.81 7.53 5.46
C GLY A 20 18.28 8.97 5.56
N ARG A 21 18.68 9.84 4.62
CA ARG A 21 18.20 11.23 4.50
C ARG A 21 16.94 11.38 3.63
N SER A 22 16.44 10.29 3.04
CA SER A 22 15.30 10.35 2.11
C SER A 22 14.01 10.54 2.89
N GLN A 23 13.23 11.56 2.53
CA GLN A 23 11.88 11.75 3.06
C GLN A 23 10.89 10.84 2.32
N VAL A 24 9.77 10.53 2.98
CA VAL A 24 8.62 9.91 2.32
C VAL A 24 8.00 10.96 1.41
N LEU A 25 7.95 10.67 0.11
CA LEU A 25 7.36 11.53 -0.91
C LEU A 25 6.12 10.93 -1.55
N LEU A 26 5.87 9.64 -1.34
CA LEU A 26 4.82 8.89 -2.02
C LEU A 26 4.15 7.89 -1.08
N VAL A 27 2.86 7.67 -1.28
CA VAL A 27 2.16 6.47 -0.81
C VAL A 27 1.80 5.64 -2.02
N VAL A 28 2.38 4.44 -2.13
CA VAL A 28 2.19 3.55 -3.27
C VAL A 28 1.23 2.43 -2.90
N LEU A 29 0.08 2.40 -3.56
CA LEU A 29 -0.95 1.38 -3.39
C LEU A 29 -0.76 0.23 -4.39
N GLY A 30 -0.82 -1.00 -3.89
CA GLY A 30 -0.75 -2.23 -4.67
C GLY A 30 -1.93 -3.16 -4.40
N ASP A 31 -2.15 -4.12 -5.28
CA ASP A 31 -3.16 -5.17 -5.10
C ASP A 31 -2.53 -6.43 -4.50
N GLU A 32 -3.24 -7.03 -3.55
CA GLU A 32 -2.96 -8.37 -3.03
C GLU A 32 -4.18 -9.27 -3.26
N SER A 33 -4.00 -10.35 -4.00
CA SER A 33 -5.09 -11.30 -4.30
C SER A 33 -5.13 -12.47 -3.31
N ARG A 34 -4.06 -12.70 -2.55
CA ARG A 34 -3.98 -13.79 -1.57
C ARG A 34 -4.85 -13.51 -0.34
N PRO A 35 -5.29 -14.56 0.37
CA PRO A 35 -5.83 -14.42 1.72
C PRO A 35 -4.83 -13.73 2.68
N PRO A 36 -5.28 -13.05 3.75
CA PRO A 36 -4.38 -12.27 4.61
C PRO A 36 -3.28 -13.11 5.26
N ALA A 37 -3.60 -14.32 5.73
CA ALA A 37 -2.63 -15.21 6.35
C ALA A 37 -1.50 -15.58 5.36
N ASP A 38 -1.87 -15.96 4.13
CA ASP A 38 -0.93 -16.35 3.08
C ASP A 38 -0.10 -15.16 2.59
N ALA A 39 -0.72 -13.98 2.46
CA ALA A 39 -0.03 -12.75 2.11
C ALA A 39 1.03 -12.38 3.15
N LEU A 40 0.64 -12.34 4.43
CA LEU A 40 1.54 -12.01 5.53
C LEU A 40 2.68 -13.02 5.63
N ALA A 41 2.38 -14.33 5.57
CA ALA A 41 3.41 -15.37 5.56
C ALA A 41 4.42 -15.16 4.43
N ALA A 42 3.94 -14.83 3.22
CA ALA A 42 4.80 -14.58 2.07
C ALA A 42 5.66 -13.31 2.18
N TYR A 43 5.21 -12.29 2.91
CA TYR A 43 6.01 -11.08 3.15
C TYR A 43 7.07 -11.28 4.23
N THR A 44 6.78 -12.13 5.22
CA THR A 44 7.67 -12.35 6.37
C THR A 44 8.80 -13.35 6.12
N VAL A 45 8.81 -14.05 4.97
CA VAL A 45 9.93 -14.98 4.69
C VAL A 45 11.25 -14.22 4.53
N PRO A 46 12.38 -14.81 4.96
CA PRO A 46 13.70 -14.24 4.72
C PRO A 46 13.89 -13.93 3.23
N ALA A 47 14.38 -12.72 2.93
CA ALA A 47 14.58 -12.24 1.57
C ALA A 47 13.35 -12.29 0.63
N ALA A 48 12.11 -12.29 1.17
CA ALA A 48 10.87 -12.13 0.40
C ALA A 48 11.01 -11.06 -0.71
N PRO A 49 10.68 -11.34 -1.98
CA PRO A 49 10.89 -10.39 -3.07
C PRO A 49 10.08 -9.10 -2.92
N LEU A 50 8.95 -9.17 -2.20
CA LEU A 50 8.10 -8.05 -1.83
C LEU A 50 7.98 -8.00 -0.30
N LEU A 51 8.21 -6.82 0.26
CA LEU A 51 8.00 -6.51 1.68
C LEU A 51 7.39 -5.11 1.77
N PRO A 52 6.07 -5.00 1.90
CA PRO A 52 5.42 -3.70 1.97
C PRO A 52 5.54 -3.07 3.37
N ASN A 53 5.24 -1.78 3.48
CA ASN A 53 5.11 -1.14 4.80
C ASN A 53 3.83 -1.60 5.49
N TYR A 54 2.72 -1.60 4.74
CA TYR A 54 1.40 -1.95 5.22
C TYR A 54 0.72 -2.99 4.33
N HIS A 55 -0.10 -3.83 4.96
CA HIS A 55 -1.10 -4.65 4.30
C HIS A 55 -2.46 -4.39 4.94
N ILE A 56 -3.49 -4.18 4.13
CA ILE A 56 -4.87 -4.02 4.59
C ILE A 56 -5.72 -5.19 4.10
N GLY A 57 -6.20 -5.98 5.05
CA GLY A 57 -7.12 -7.08 4.78
C GLY A 57 -8.53 -6.58 4.47
N ARG A 58 -9.35 -7.42 3.82
CA ARG A 58 -10.73 -7.08 3.41
C ARG A 58 -11.65 -6.59 4.53
N LEU A 59 -11.42 -7.05 5.76
CA LEU A 59 -12.20 -6.63 6.93
C LEU A 59 -11.70 -5.30 7.54
N GLY A 60 -10.76 -4.60 6.90
CA GLY A 60 -10.20 -3.34 7.39
C GLY A 60 -9.06 -3.51 8.40
N LYS A 61 -8.54 -4.73 8.58
CA LYS A 61 -7.39 -4.97 9.45
C LYS A 61 -6.12 -4.42 8.80
N ILE A 62 -5.48 -3.47 9.47
CA ILE A 62 -4.20 -2.88 9.04
C ILE A 62 -3.06 -3.62 9.73
N SER A 63 -2.14 -4.16 8.93
CA SER A 63 -0.94 -4.83 9.40
C SER A 63 0.29 -4.05 8.97
N ARG A 64 1.15 -3.65 9.91
CA ARG A 64 2.42 -2.99 9.66
C ARG A 64 3.54 -4.02 9.68
N LEU A 65 4.28 -4.10 8.57
CA LEU A 65 5.41 -5.03 8.40
C LEU A 65 6.75 -4.30 8.39
N VAL A 66 6.76 -3.04 7.93
CA VAL A 66 7.94 -2.18 7.93
C VAL A 66 7.51 -0.81 8.41
N ASP A 67 8.19 -0.33 9.45
CA ASP A 67 7.95 1.00 9.98
C ASP A 67 8.22 2.08 8.92
N GLU A 68 7.52 3.21 9.00
CA GLU A 68 7.53 4.22 7.95
C GLU A 68 8.89 4.93 7.83
N GLY A 69 9.67 4.99 8.92
CA GLY A 69 11.07 5.42 8.90
C GLY A 69 12.00 4.52 8.08
N ARG A 70 11.49 3.38 7.59
CA ARG A 70 12.20 2.38 6.81
C ARG A 70 11.50 2.13 5.48
N ALA A 71 12.30 1.85 4.47
CA ALA A 71 11.85 1.49 3.14
C ALA A 71 11.50 0.01 3.09
N GLY A 72 10.28 -0.27 2.61
CA GLY A 72 9.92 -1.58 2.10
C GLY A 72 10.78 -1.98 0.89
N ARG A 73 10.43 -3.09 0.24
CA ARG A 73 11.08 -3.52 -1.01
C ARG A 73 10.10 -4.18 -1.96
N GLY A 74 10.39 -4.13 -3.24
CA GLY A 74 9.66 -4.86 -4.28
C GLY A 74 8.88 -3.95 -5.24
N LEU A 75 8.89 -2.64 -5.02
CA LEU A 75 8.39 -1.68 -6.00
C LEU A 75 9.39 -1.55 -7.16
N GLY A 76 10.68 -1.51 -6.84
CA GLY A 76 11.76 -1.42 -7.82
C GLY A 76 11.82 -0.07 -8.53
N ASP A 77 12.31 -0.08 -9.77
CA ASP A 77 12.44 1.11 -10.59
C ASP A 77 11.12 1.44 -11.30
N ALA A 78 10.75 2.72 -11.30
CA ALA A 78 9.61 3.23 -12.03
C ALA A 78 9.88 4.64 -12.58
N VAL A 79 9.10 5.01 -13.60
CA VAL A 79 9.03 6.40 -14.08
C VAL A 79 8.19 7.20 -13.09
N TYR A 80 8.82 8.15 -12.41
CA TYR A 80 8.19 9.10 -11.51
C TYR A 80 8.66 10.52 -11.85
N GLN A 81 7.71 11.45 -12.02
CA GLN A 81 7.96 12.83 -12.48
C GLN A 81 8.80 12.92 -13.77
N GLY A 82 8.62 11.96 -14.68
CA GLY A 82 9.31 11.92 -15.98
C GLY A 82 10.68 11.22 -15.97
N PHE A 83 11.19 10.79 -14.82
CA PHE A 83 12.51 10.14 -14.72
C PHE A 83 12.39 8.72 -14.15
N ALA A 84 13.21 7.81 -14.68
CA ALA A 84 13.37 6.47 -14.13
C ALA A 84 14.18 6.56 -12.82
N GLN A 85 13.58 6.11 -11.72
CA GLN A 85 14.24 6.09 -10.42
C GLN A 85 13.69 4.99 -9.53
N ARG A 86 14.48 4.62 -8.52
CA ARG A 86 14.08 3.61 -7.54
C ARG A 86 13.05 4.18 -6.58
N ILE A 87 11.87 3.57 -6.50
CA ILE A 87 10.75 4.10 -5.73
C ILE A 87 10.75 3.64 -4.27
N ASP A 88 11.31 2.45 -3.97
CA ASP A 88 11.28 1.89 -2.60
C ASP A 88 11.71 2.91 -1.50
N PRO A 89 12.83 3.66 -1.67
CA PRO A 89 13.29 4.60 -0.64
C PRO A 89 12.40 5.82 -0.45
N LEU A 90 11.61 6.19 -1.45
CA LEU A 90 10.76 7.38 -1.48
C LEU A 90 9.32 7.09 -1.04
N ALA A 91 8.90 5.82 -1.04
CA ALA A 91 7.51 5.45 -0.88
C ALA A 91 7.22 4.69 0.41
N VAL A 92 6.06 4.96 1.01
CA VAL A 92 5.36 4.03 1.90
C VAL A 92 4.47 3.14 1.03
N SER A 93 4.69 1.82 1.09
CA SER A 93 3.94 0.85 0.26
C SER A 93 2.79 0.22 1.04
N VAL A 94 1.58 0.25 0.46
CA VAL A 94 0.36 -0.29 1.07
C VAL A 94 -0.28 -1.30 0.12
N LEU A 95 -0.38 -2.55 0.56
CA LEU A 95 -0.95 -3.65 -0.22
C LEU A 95 -2.40 -3.89 0.22
N LEU A 96 -3.33 -3.78 -0.73
CA LEU A 96 -4.76 -3.84 -0.48
C LEU A 96 -5.30 -5.18 -0.92
N GLN A 97 -5.95 -5.89 -0.01
CA GLN A 97 -6.57 -7.16 -0.35
C GLN A 97 -7.76 -6.96 -1.29
N LYS A 98 -7.61 -7.37 -2.56
CA LYS A 98 -8.60 -7.18 -3.61
C LYS A 98 -9.38 -8.45 -3.88
N ARG A 99 -10.70 -8.34 -4.04
CA ARG A 99 -11.51 -9.44 -4.58
C ARG A 99 -11.32 -9.50 -6.10
N PRO A 100 -11.04 -10.68 -6.68
CA PRO A 100 -10.88 -10.84 -8.13
C PRO A 100 -12.04 -10.28 -8.95
N THR A 101 -13.28 -10.38 -8.45
CA THR A 101 -14.51 -10.05 -9.19
C THR A 101 -15.28 -8.85 -8.66
N ALA A 102 -14.88 -8.26 -7.53
CA ALA A 102 -15.69 -7.26 -6.82
C ALA A 102 -14.90 -6.05 -6.28
N GLY A 103 -13.61 -5.93 -6.59
CA GLY A 103 -12.80 -4.80 -6.16
C GLY A 103 -12.52 -4.80 -4.65
N TYR A 104 -12.62 -3.63 -4.02
CA TYR A 104 -12.34 -3.46 -2.58
C TYR A 104 -13.62 -3.35 -1.76
N ASP A 105 -13.59 -3.91 -0.55
CA ASP A 105 -14.70 -3.88 0.39
C ASP A 105 -14.76 -2.57 1.20
N GLY A 106 -15.94 -2.14 1.62
CA GLY A 106 -16.13 -0.91 2.40
C GLY A 106 -15.30 -0.79 3.69
N PRO A 107 -15.16 -1.85 4.52
CA PRO A 107 -14.26 -1.82 5.67
C PRO A 107 -12.79 -1.59 5.31
N LEU A 108 -12.31 -2.17 4.21
CA LEU A 108 -10.96 -1.94 3.71
C LEU A 108 -10.79 -0.49 3.27
N LEU A 109 -11.73 0.05 2.50
CA LEU A 109 -11.65 1.44 2.05
C LEU A 109 -11.64 2.43 3.22
N ARG A 110 -12.48 2.23 4.25
CA ARG A 110 -12.44 3.07 5.46
C ARG A 110 -11.11 2.97 6.21
N ALA A 111 -10.53 1.76 6.29
CA ALA A 111 -9.24 1.57 6.92
C ALA A 111 -8.10 2.23 6.11
N LEU A 112 -8.21 2.17 4.78
CA LEU A 112 -7.30 2.85 3.87
C LEU A 112 -7.40 4.37 4.02
N ASP A 113 -8.60 4.93 3.97
CA ASP A 113 -8.81 6.39 4.10
C ASP A 113 -8.22 6.91 5.41
N ALA A 114 -8.51 6.25 6.53
CA ALA A 114 -7.94 6.63 7.83
C ALA A 114 -6.40 6.53 7.87
N LEU A 115 -5.83 5.50 7.24
CA LEU A 115 -4.37 5.36 7.14
C LEU A 115 -3.75 6.45 6.25
N LEU A 116 -4.40 6.78 5.14
CA LEU A 116 -3.95 7.82 4.22
C LEU A 116 -3.99 9.19 4.89
N ASP A 117 -5.07 9.53 5.60
CA ASP A 117 -5.18 10.78 6.36
C ASP A 117 -4.04 10.94 7.37
N ASP A 118 -3.72 9.88 8.12
CA ASP A 118 -2.61 9.88 9.08
C ASP A 118 -1.25 10.04 8.39
N LEU A 119 -1.01 9.33 7.29
CA LEU A 119 0.24 9.42 6.52
C LEU A 119 0.42 10.82 5.88
N ILE A 120 -0.65 11.39 5.33
CA ILE A 120 -0.67 12.74 4.74
C ILE A 120 -0.34 13.77 5.82
N ALA A 121 -1.04 13.73 6.95
CA ALA A 121 -0.81 14.66 8.05
C ALA A 121 0.60 14.54 8.63
N ARG A 122 1.12 13.31 8.78
CA ARG A 122 2.44 13.04 9.35
C ARG A 122 3.59 13.48 8.46
N TYR A 123 3.48 13.24 7.14
CA TYR A 123 4.57 13.50 6.19
C TYR A 123 4.40 14.79 5.38
N GLY A 124 3.26 15.47 5.49
CA GLY A 124 2.99 16.69 4.74
C GLY A 124 2.99 16.47 3.23
N ILE A 125 2.53 15.31 2.78
CA ILE A 125 2.44 14.96 1.36
C ILE A 125 1.06 15.33 0.81
N ASP A 126 1.01 15.81 -0.43
CA ASP A 126 -0.26 16.13 -1.08
C ASP A 126 -1.03 14.87 -1.52
N ASP A 127 -2.35 14.97 -1.70
CA ASP A 127 -3.18 13.87 -2.23
C ASP A 127 -2.65 13.28 -3.55
N GLY A 128 -2.02 14.12 -4.38
CA GLY A 128 -1.38 13.71 -5.63
C GLY A 128 -0.17 12.79 -5.46
N ALA A 129 0.36 12.67 -4.24
CA ALA A 129 1.43 11.74 -3.87
C ALA A 129 0.91 10.32 -3.56
N ILE A 130 -0.42 10.14 -3.52
CA ILE A 130 -1.05 8.83 -3.40
C ILE A 130 -1.18 8.24 -4.81
N VAL A 131 -0.48 7.14 -5.04
CA VAL A 131 -0.23 6.63 -6.38
C VAL A 131 -0.36 5.12 -6.45
N ARG A 132 -0.42 4.58 -7.67
CA ARG A 132 -0.29 3.15 -7.96
C ARG A 132 0.90 2.92 -8.87
N ILE A 133 1.47 1.72 -8.82
CA ILE A 133 2.43 1.27 -9.82
C ILE A 133 1.74 0.38 -10.84
N THR A 134 1.84 0.76 -12.11
CA THR A 134 1.39 -0.04 -13.25
C THR A 134 2.59 -0.57 -14.01
N ARG A 135 2.63 -1.87 -14.30
CA ARG A 135 3.65 -2.49 -15.14
C ARG A 135 3.03 -2.83 -16.51
N GLY A 136 3.63 -2.34 -17.58
CA GLY A 136 3.31 -2.77 -18.94
C GLY A 136 4.00 -4.10 -19.28
N ALA A 137 3.64 -4.72 -20.40
CA ALA A 137 4.20 -6.02 -20.83
C ALA A 137 5.70 -5.95 -21.20
N SER A 138 6.20 -4.76 -21.59
CA SER A 138 7.59 -4.55 -22.04
C SER A 138 8.24 -3.28 -21.48
N ASP A 139 7.51 -2.50 -20.68
CA ASP A 139 7.91 -1.14 -20.30
C ASP A 139 8.28 -1.07 -18.82
N LEU A 140 9.18 -0.12 -18.50
CA LEU A 140 9.47 0.28 -17.13
C LEU A 140 8.17 0.63 -16.41
N ALA A 141 8.07 0.24 -15.14
CA ALA A 141 6.88 0.51 -14.34
C ALA A 141 6.61 2.02 -14.30
N ARG A 142 5.33 2.42 -14.21
CA ARG A 142 4.93 3.82 -14.13
C ARG A 142 4.18 4.09 -12.85
N VAL A 143 4.48 5.22 -12.23
CA VAL A 143 3.71 5.77 -11.13
C VAL A 143 2.53 6.54 -11.72
N VAL A 144 1.31 6.13 -11.36
CA VAL A 144 0.07 6.77 -11.80
C VAL A 144 -0.72 7.27 -10.59
N PRO A 145 -1.40 8.43 -10.67
CA PRO A 145 -2.23 8.91 -9.57
C PRO A 145 -3.27 7.86 -9.14
N TYR A 146 -3.46 7.73 -7.84
CA TYR A 146 -4.58 6.96 -7.32
C TYR A 146 -5.86 7.78 -7.49
N VAL A 147 -6.89 7.13 -8.04
CA VAL A 147 -8.24 7.66 -8.06
C VAL A 147 -9.08 6.70 -7.23
N THR A 148 -9.71 7.22 -6.17
CA THR A 148 -10.58 6.44 -5.31
C THR A 148 -11.67 5.79 -6.17
N PRO A 149 -11.82 4.46 -6.15
CA PRO A 149 -12.82 3.80 -6.96
C PRO A 149 -14.21 4.26 -6.53
N PRO A 150 -15.15 4.44 -7.47
CA PRO A 150 -16.51 4.82 -7.14
C PRO A 150 -17.12 3.76 -6.21
N ALA A 151 -17.95 4.20 -5.27
CA ALA A 151 -18.68 3.29 -4.39
C ALA A 151 -19.38 2.21 -5.21
N PRO A 152 -19.39 0.93 -4.77
CA PRO A 152 -20.07 -0.12 -5.49
C PRO A 152 -21.53 0.29 -5.67
N ARG A 153 -22.01 0.27 -6.92
CA ARG A 153 -23.43 0.45 -7.21
C ARG A 153 -24.15 -0.68 -6.47
N ILE A 154 -24.90 -0.34 -5.43
CA ILE A 154 -25.87 -1.26 -4.86
C ILE A 154 -26.81 -1.56 -6.03
N ALA A 155 -26.78 -2.80 -6.54
CA ALA A 155 -27.76 -3.21 -7.52
C ALA A 155 -29.13 -3.00 -6.85
N ASP A 156 -29.97 -2.17 -7.46
CA ASP A 156 -31.34 -1.97 -7.01
C ASP A 156 -32.02 -3.34 -6.90
N CYS A 157 -32.12 -3.87 -5.69
CA CYS A 157 -32.98 -5.00 -5.40
C CYS A 157 -34.41 -4.50 -5.58
N ARG A 158 -34.93 -4.61 -6.81
CA ARG A 158 -36.37 -4.58 -7.04
C ARG A 158 -36.98 -5.79 -6.34
N LEU A 159 -37.72 -5.51 -5.26
CA LEU A 159 -38.71 -6.40 -4.67
C LEU A 159 -39.85 -6.65 -5.68
#